data_AF-E9G2M0-F1
#
_entry.id   AF-E9G2M0-F1
#
_cell.length_a   1.000
_cell.length_b   1.000
_cell.length_c   1.000
_cell.angle_alpha   90.00
_cell.angle_beta   90.00
_cell.angle_gamma   90.00
#
_symmetry.space_group_name_H-M   'P 1'
#
loop_
_entity.id
_entity.type
_entity.pdbx_description
1 polymer ?
#
loop_
_entity_poly.entity_id
_entity_poly.type
_entity_poly.pdbx_seq_one_letter_code
_entity_poly.pdbx_strand_id
1 'polypeptide(L)'
;KSTVARRDSEDSPMTPLFDEDQSVPLEVFPRVEYTGQIWEMQLRQPNKKKITSQRFWKKVFVKLGVHNDLPVIQLYSNKDDKEPFQELQLQPCYSVSDISAQQFDHYGKIFTVKVQYVFYKERPGIRPGQVTKAERLTSRLQQFAAYAIQGDYNGVKEFGSDLRKLGIPVEHAPHISELLKLGTTSYEELKEFSSAIEESLFKLTVPREKSQIGYKTDEVQMTAVDEFYVEQDKMGRVLRQIARVRVFVLSFLSGLPDVELGVNDLPRQGKEVVGRHDIIPVITEEWIRLEDVEFHSCVDQTEFENTRTVKFRPPDACYIELLRFRVRPPKNRELPLQVRTSFSVSGNKVELRSDVLVPGYISRKYGQIPCEDVAIRFPIPESWIYMFRVEKHFRYGSVKSSHRRMGKIKGIERFLGAVDTLEPTLIEVSSGSAKYEHHHRAIVWRMPRLPKEGQGSYTTHSFVCRLNLTSYDQMPETLARHCFVEFTMPATNVSHTTLRSLAVSTGDPPEKYVRYLARHEYIVEIDHTSGPGPAAYVAATAVETTGQQLTPAAEQPEESDSDSD
;
A
#
# COMPACT_ATOMS: atom_id res chain seq x y z
N LYS A 1 -1.11 -33.10 -38.14
CA LYS A 1 -0.94 -32.62 -36.75
C LYS A 1 -1.87 -31.42 -36.60
N SER A 2 -3.03 -31.63 -35.97
CA SER A 2 -4.07 -30.61 -35.80
C SER A 2 -3.62 -29.60 -34.74
N THR A 3 -3.40 -28.36 -35.14
CA THR A 3 -3.25 -27.20 -34.27
C THR A 3 -4.61 -26.86 -33.69
N VAL A 4 -4.97 -27.50 -32.59
CA VAL A 4 -6.08 -27.07 -31.75
C VAL A 4 -5.66 -25.75 -31.10
N ALA A 5 -6.19 -24.63 -31.61
CA ALA A 5 -6.13 -23.37 -30.90
C ALA A 5 -6.76 -23.59 -29.52
N ARG A 6 -5.97 -23.40 -28.45
CA ARG A 6 -6.48 -23.42 -27.08
C ARG A 6 -7.54 -22.33 -27.00
N ARG A 7 -8.77 -22.71 -26.64
CA ARG A 7 -9.81 -21.74 -26.30
C ARG A 7 -9.35 -21.05 -25.02
N ASP A 8 -9.16 -19.74 -25.05
CA ASP A 8 -9.10 -18.93 -23.84
C ASP A 8 -10.39 -19.24 -23.05
N SER A 9 -10.26 -19.43 -21.73
CA SER A 9 -11.44 -19.58 -20.89
C SER A 9 -12.31 -18.32 -21.05
N GLU A 10 -13.64 -18.46 -21.02
CA GLU A 10 -14.58 -17.32 -20.94
C GLU A 10 -14.32 -16.40 -19.72
N ASP A 11 -13.36 -16.79 -18.89
CA ASP A 11 -12.97 -16.30 -17.58
C ASP A 11 -11.57 -15.65 -17.53
N SER A 12 -10.88 -15.48 -18.66
CA SER A 12 -9.65 -14.69 -18.69
C SER A 12 -9.98 -13.18 -18.64
N PRO A 13 -9.19 -12.34 -17.93
CA PRO A 13 -9.46 -10.91 -17.93
C PRO A 13 -9.46 -10.39 -19.36
N MET A 14 -10.49 -9.59 -19.71
CA MET A 14 -10.61 -9.02 -21.06
C MET A 14 -9.44 -8.11 -21.44
N THR A 15 -8.65 -7.69 -20.45
CA THR A 15 -7.43 -6.90 -20.62
C THR A 15 -6.19 -7.76 -20.35
N PRO A 16 -5.07 -7.53 -21.06
CA PRO A 16 -3.80 -8.22 -20.82
C PRO A 16 -3.39 -8.21 -19.34
N LEU A 17 -2.79 -9.31 -18.87
CA LEU A 17 -2.34 -9.45 -17.47
C LEU A 17 -1.16 -8.53 -17.14
N PHE A 18 -0.29 -8.28 -18.11
CA PHE A 18 0.90 -7.46 -18.02
C PHE A 18 1.18 -6.77 -19.36
N ASP A 19 2.01 -5.73 -19.36
CA ASP A 19 2.52 -5.14 -20.60
C ASP A 19 3.57 -6.07 -21.21
N GLU A 20 3.34 -6.52 -22.44
CA GLU A 20 4.25 -7.44 -23.13
C GLU A 20 5.53 -6.75 -23.62
N ASP A 21 5.50 -5.42 -23.78
CA ASP A 21 6.59 -4.61 -24.31
C ASP A 21 7.77 -4.52 -23.32
N GLN A 22 8.87 -5.18 -23.68
CA GLN A 22 10.14 -5.19 -22.96
C GLN A 22 11.20 -4.28 -23.60
N SER A 23 10.85 -3.51 -24.64
CA SER A 23 11.83 -2.64 -25.32
C SER A 23 12.35 -1.52 -24.41
N VAL A 24 11.55 -1.13 -23.40
CA VAL A 24 11.88 -0.11 -22.42
C VAL A 24 12.38 -0.78 -21.13
N PRO A 25 13.55 -0.40 -20.60
CA PRO A 25 14.04 -0.93 -19.32
C PRO A 25 13.07 -0.62 -18.18
N LEU A 26 13.10 -1.41 -17.12
CA LEU A 26 12.30 -1.15 -15.94
C LEU A 26 12.79 0.13 -15.25
N GLU A 27 11.85 1.01 -14.93
CA GLU A 27 12.13 2.16 -14.08
C GLU A 27 12.48 1.71 -12.65
N VAL A 28 13.42 2.44 -12.04
CA VAL A 28 13.85 2.21 -10.65
C VAL A 28 12.66 2.40 -9.71
N PHE A 29 12.48 1.47 -8.79
CA PHE A 29 11.42 1.60 -7.78
C PHE A 29 11.75 2.75 -6.82
N PRO A 30 10.80 3.63 -6.48
CA PRO A 30 11.07 4.76 -5.59
C PRO A 30 11.62 4.33 -4.22
N ARG A 31 12.50 5.17 -3.65
CA ARG A 31 13.00 5.07 -2.25
C ARG A 31 13.83 3.81 -1.94
N VAL A 32 14.42 3.15 -2.94
CA VAL A 32 15.27 1.96 -2.74
C VAL A 32 16.74 2.29 -2.51
N GLU A 33 17.22 3.41 -3.04
CA GLU A 33 18.65 3.77 -2.97
C GLU A 33 18.98 4.57 -1.70
N TYR A 34 19.84 4.00 -0.85
CA TYR A 34 20.47 4.72 0.26
C TYR A 34 21.82 5.28 -0.20
N THR A 35 21.98 6.60 -0.14
CA THR A 35 23.20 7.29 -0.62
C THR A 35 24.12 7.74 0.51
N GLY A 36 23.97 7.15 1.70
CA GLY A 36 24.74 7.56 2.87
C GLY A 36 24.16 8.78 3.59
N GLN A 37 22.88 9.14 3.34
CA GLN A 37 22.27 10.28 4.01
C GLN A 37 22.24 10.09 5.53
N ILE A 38 22.42 11.19 6.25
CA ILE A 38 22.29 11.25 7.71
C ILE A 38 20.92 11.86 8.01
N TRP A 39 20.09 11.13 8.74
CA TRP A 39 18.77 11.61 9.13
C TRP A 39 18.84 12.36 10.46
N GLU A 40 18.31 13.58 10.50
CA GLU A 40 18.09 14.29 11.75
C GLU A 40 16.77 13.82 12.39
N MET A 41 16.85 13.16 13.55
CA MET A 41 15.68 12.57 14.20
C MET A 41 15.63 12.86 15.70
N GLN A 42 14.50 12.51 16.31
CA GLN A 42 14.24 12.54 17.74
C GLN A 42 14.17 11.11 18.24
N LEU A 43 15.07 10.74 19.14
CA LEU A 43 15.08 9.46 19.84
C LEU A 43 14.26 9.55 21.13
N ARG A 44 13.33 8.62 21.35
CA ARG A 44 12.59 8.53 22.61
C ARG A 44 13.45 7.81 23.65
N GLN A 45 13.77 8.47 24.76
CA GLN A 45 14.53 7.86 25.87
C GLN A 45 13.82 8.02 27.22
N PRO A 46 13.97 7.07 28.17
CA PRO A 46 14.60 5.76 28.01
C PRO A 46 13.67 4.74 27.32
N ASN A 47 14.25 3.76 26.61
CA ASN A 47 13.52 2.71 25.88
C ASN A 47 12.61 1.92 26.84
N LYS A 48 13.15 1.50 27.99
CA LYS A 48 12.38 0.88 29.08
C LYS A 48 12.15 1.90 30.20
N LYS A 49 10.88 2.23 30.44
CA LYS A 49 10.47 3.17 31.48
C LYS A 49 10.49 2.45 32.84
N LYS A 50 11.33 2.88 33.78
CA LYS A 50 11.15 2.57 35.21
C LYS A 50 9.94 3.38 35.73
N ILE A 51 9.18 2.85 36.69
CA ILE A 51 7.92 3.46 37.18
C ILE A 51 8.03 4.98 37.44
N THR A 52 9.17 5.43 37.98
CA THR A 52 9.44 6.83 38.36
C THR A 52 10.08 7.70 37.27
N SER A 53 10.53 7.13 36.15
CA SER A 53 11.25 7.88 35.11
C SER A 53 10.31 8.40 34.03
N GLN A 54 10.39 9.68 33.69
CA GLN A 54 9.68 10.24 32.53
C GLN A 54 10.49 10.04 31.25
N ARG A 55 9.80 9.76 30.14
CA ARG A 55 10.43 9.69 28.83
C ARG A 55 10.51 11.09 28.21
N PHE A 56 11.62 11.42 27.56
CA PHE A 56 11.83 12.66 26.79
C PHE A 56 12.30 12.36 25.35
N TRP A 57 12.32 13.39 24.51
CA TRP A 57 12.84 13.33 23.15
C TRP A 57 14.26 13.90 23.15
N LYS A 58 15.22 13.18 22.59
CA LYS A 58 16.59 13.64 22.39
C LYS A 58 16.83 13.77 20.90
N LYS A 59 17.28 14.94 20.44
CA LYS A 59 17.76 15.12 19.06
C LYS A 59 18.98 14.22 18.85
N VAL A 60 18.99 13.48 17.75
CA VAL A 60 20.06 12.56 17.34
C VAL A 60 20.24 12.62 15.83
N PHE A 61 21.41 12.21 15.38
CA PHE A 61 21.70 12.00 13.97
C PHE A 61 21.82 10.50 13.73
N VAL A 62 21.05 9.99 12.79
CA VAL A 62 20.96 8.55 12.49
C VAL A 62 21.64 8.30 11.16
N LYS A 63 22.52 7.30 11.14
CA LYS A 63 23.20 6.83 9.92
C LYS A 63 23.09 5.32 9.85
N LEU A 64 22.98 4.78 8.64
CA LEU A 64 23.11 3.36 8.40
C LEU A 64 24.56 3.09 8.02
N GLY A 65 25.26 2.37 8.87
CA GLY A 65 26.65 1.97 8.69
C GLY A 65 26.79 0.46 8.51
N VAL A 66 28.02 0.01 8.36
CA VAL A 66 28.39 -1.40 8.33
C VAL A 66 29.52 -1.62 9.33
N HIS A 67 29.38 -2.63 10.18
CA HIS A 67 30.41 -3.04 11.14
C HIS A 67 30.56 -4.56 11.06
N ASN A 68 31.78 -5.05 10.78
CA ASN A 68 32.07 -6.47 10.53
C ASN A 68 31.11 -7.10 9.50
N ASP A 69 30.94 -6.43 8.35
CA ASP A 69 30.04 -6.84 7.25
C ASP A 69 28.55 -6.93 7.60
N LEU A 70 28.15 -6.44 8.80
CA LEU A 70 26.77 -6.43 9.25
C LEU A 70 26.24 -4.99 9.29
N PRO A 71 25.02 -4.73 8.79
CA PRO A 71 24.42 -3.41 8.81
C PRO A 71 24.08 -2.99 10.25
N VAL A 72 24.41 -1.76 10.59
CA VAL A 72 24.25 -1.18 11.93
C VAL A 72 23.57 0.18 11.84
N ILE A 73 22.54 0.39 12.66
CA ILE A 73 21.99 1.73 12.90
C ILE A 73 22.91 2.44 13.89
N GLN A 74 23.57 3.50 13.44
CA GLN A 74 24.47 4.32 14.23
C GLN A 74 23.77 5.61 14.67
N LEU A 75 23.86 5.91 15.96
CA LEU A 75 23.24 7.09 16.56
C LEU A 75 24.34 8.03 17.08
N TYR A 76 24.32 9.28 16.61
CA TYR A 76 25.27 10.33 16.98
C TYR A 76 24.56 11.45 17.75
N SER A 77 25.27 12.11 18.66
CA SER A 77 24.71 13.24 19.41
C SER A 77 24.76 14.52 18.57
N ASN A 78 25.87 14.72 17.84
CA ASN A 78 26.04 15.77 16.84
C ASN A 78 26.34 15.18 15.47
N LYS A 79 26.10 15.97 14.41
CA LYS A 79 26.33 15.57 13.02
C LYS A 79 27.80 15.26 12.72
N ASP A 80 28.71 16.00 13.38
CA ASP A 80 30.15 15.96 13.14
C ASP A 80 30.91 15.06 14.14
N ASP A 81 30.18 14.35 15.01
CA ASP A 81 30.78 13.40 15.95
C ASP A 81 31.45 12.26 15.15
N LYS A 82 32.69 11.91 15.52
CA LYS A 82 33.44 10.83 14.85
C LYS A 82 32.92 9.45 15.19
N GLU A 83 32.40 9.27 16.41
CA GLU A 83 31.96 7.98 16.93
C GLU A 83 30.49 8.06 17.36
N PRO A 84 29.68 7.03 17.05
CA PRO A 84 28.30 6.97 17.52
C PRO A 84 28.27 6.71 19.03
N PHE A 85 27.33 7.35 19.74
CA PHE A 85 27.13 7.08 21.17
C PHE A 85 26.36 5.77 21.41
N GLN A 86 25.67 5.27 20.39
CA GLN A 86 24.94 4.01 20.43
C GLN A 86 24.89 3.40 19.03
N GLU A 87 25.11 2.09 18.96
CA GLU A 87 24.97 1.29 17.76
C GLU A 87 23.93 0.20 17.99
N LEU A 88 23.09 -0.05 16.99
CA LEU A 88 22.17 -1.18 16.95
C LEU A 88 22.43 -1.99 15.69
N GLN A 89 23.14 -3.10 15.85
CA GLN A 89 23.33 -4.07 14.79
C GLN A 89 22.00 -4.71 14.39
N LEU A 90 21.68 -4.69 13.10
CA LEU A 90 20.44 -5.26 12.60
C LEU A 90 20.48 -6.80 12.66
N GLN A 91 19.35 -7.39 12.99
CA GLN A 91 19.15 -8.83 13.04
C GLN A 91 17.92 -9.23 12.22
N PRO A 92 17.85 -10.47 11.71
CA PRO A 92 16.76 -10.94 10.84
C PRO A 92 15.39 -10.96 11.52
N CYS A 93 15.38 -11.06 12.85
CA CYS A 93 14.18 -11.01 13.68
C CYS A 93 13.71 -9.57 13.97
N TYR A 94 14.36 -8.56 13.38
CA TYR A 94 13.96 -7.17 13.52
C TYR A 94 12.98 -6.77 12.43
N SER A 95 12.10 -5.82 12.74
CA SER A 95 11.16 -5.23 11.80
C SER A 95 10.99 -3.74 12.07
N VAL A 96 10.50 -3.03 11.06
CA VAL A 96 10.15 -1.61 11.14
C VAL A 96 8.64 -1.49 11.24
N SER A 97 8.14 -0.68 12.19
CA SER A 97 6.70 -0.46 12.33
C SER A 97 6.14 0.48 11.27
N ASP A 98 4.82 0.46 11.07
CA ASP A 98 4.14 1.52 10.32
C ASP A 98 4.40 2.90 10.93
N ILE A 99 4.42 3.92 10.07
CA ILE A 99 4.64 5.30 10.48
C ILE A 99 3.37 5.82 11.16
N SER A 100 3.52 6.38 12.36
CA SER A 100 2.41 6.92 13.15
C SER A 100 2.67 8.35 13.59
N ALA A 101 1.64 9.20 13.63
CA ALA A 101 1.76 10.56 14.15
C ALA A 101 1.35 10.63 15.62
N GLN A 102 2.17 11.29 16.45
CA GLN A 102 1.90 11.48 17.88
C GLN A 102 2.24 12.89 18.33
N GLN A 103 1.71 13.31 19.48
CA GLN A 103 2.02 14.63 20.04
C GLN A 103 3.52 14.75 20.36
N PHE A 104 4.14 15.84 19.92
CA PHE A 104 5.56 16.13 20.18
C PHE A 104 5.73 17.18 21.29
N ASP A 105 5.16 18.37 21.07
CA ASP A 105 5.19 19.51 21.97
C ASP A 105 3.80 20.17 22.05
N HIS A 106 3.68 21.42 22.49
CA HIS A 106 2.41 22.13 22.52
C HIS A 106 1.89 22.51 21.12
N TYR A 107 2.79 22.61 20.13
CA TYR A 107 2.54 23.26 18.84
C TYR A 107 2.42 22.26 17.67
N GLY A 108 2.94 21.04 17.81
CA GLY A 108 3.12 20.11 16.70
C GLY A 108 3.04 18.63 17.08
N LYS A 109 2.90 17.82 16.02
CA LYS A 109 3.07 16.37 16.10
C LYS A 109 4.39 15.99 15.45
N ILE A 110 4.89 14.83 15.83
CA ILE A 110 6.03 14.17 15.21
C ILE A 110 5.55 12.85 14.60
N PHE A 111 6.06 12.50 13.43
CA PHE A 111 5.90 11.16 12.90
C PHE A 111 6.90 10.25 13.58
N THR A 112 6.50 9.00 13.84
CA THR A 112 7.36 8.03 14.49
C THR A 112 7.33 6.68 13.83
N VAL A 113 8.50 6.07 13.88
CA VAL A 113 8.77 4.70 13.48
C VAL A 113 9.45 3.99 14.65
N LYS A 114 9.26 2.68 14.74
CA LYS A 114 9.91 1.84 15.74
C LYS A 114 10.73 0.77 15.02
N VAL A 115 11.96 0.61 15.46
CA VAL A 115 12.75 -0.60 15.18
C VAL A 115 12.42 -1.60 16.28
N GLN A 116 11.92 -2.76 15.90
CA GLN A 116 11.31 -3.72 16.81
C GLN A 116 11.95 -5.09 16.67
N TYR A 117 12.25 -5.75 17.78
CA TYR A 117 12.57 -7.17 17.82
C TYR A 117 11.26 -7.97 17.91
N VAL A 118 11.06 -8.87 16.96
CA VAL A 118 9.91 -9.78 16.92
C VAL A 118 10.42 -11.20 17.21
N PHE A 119 9.83 -11.83 18.21
CA PHE A 119 10.04 -13.25 18.48
C PHE A 119 8.70 -13.93 18.71
N TYR A 120 8.64 -15.24 18.50
CA TYR A 120 7.39 -15.98 18.53
C TYR A 120 7.36 -16.94 19.71
N LYS A 121 6.16 -17.15 20.25
CA LYS A 121 5.89 -18.14 21.30
C LYS A 121 4.69 -18.99 20.91
N GLU A 122 4.83 -20.29 21.05
CA GLU A 122 3.71 -21.23 20.95
C GLU A 122 2.71 -20.99 22.10
N ARG A 123 1.45 -20.77 21.76
CA ARG A 123 0.34 -20.65 22.72
C ARG A 123 -0.82 -21.54 22.29
N PRO A 124 -1.57 -22.12 23.24
CA PRO A 124 -2.85 -22.76 22.91
C PRO A 124 -3.81 -21.74 22.30
N GLY A 125 -4.28 -21.98 21.08
CA GLY A 125 -5.12 -21.02 20.35
C GLY A 125 -5.41 -21.48 18.92
N ILE A 126 -6.50 -20.97 18.35
CA ILE A 126 -6.92 -21.23 16.97
C ILE A 126 -6.88 -19.90 16.24
N ARG A 127 -6.08 -19.80 15.16
CA ARG A 127 -6.05 -18.59 14.33
C ARG A 127 -7.30 -18.49 13.44
N PRO A 128 -7.75 -17.26 13.11
CA PRO A 128 -8.71 -17.05 12.04
C PRO A 128 -8.17 -17.66 10.72
N GLY A 129 -8.81 -18.72 10.22
CA GLY A 129 -8.35 -19.50 9.06
C GLY A 129 -8.01 -20.96 9.36
N GLN A 130 -7.72 -21.32 10.62
CA GLN A 130 -7.66 -22.72 11.10
C GLN A 130 -9.06 -23.34 11.30
N VAL A 131 -10.09 -22.68 10.76
CA VAL A 131 -11.50 -23.03 10.96
C VAL A 131 -11.77 -24.49 10.58
N THR A 132 -11.05 -25.06 9.61
CA THR A 132 -11.20 -26.48 9.24
C THR A 132 -10.77 -27.45 10.33
N LYS A 133 -9.74 -27.15 11.13
CA LYS A 133 -9.36 -27.95 12.31
C LYS A 133 -10.36 -27.76 13.45
N ALA A 134 -10.85 -26.54 13.65
CA ALA A 134 -11.90 -26.24 14.61
C ALA A 134 -13.24 -26.93 14.25
N GLU A 135 -13.61 -26.94 12.97
CA GLU A 135 -14.80 -27.60 12.40
C GLU A 135 -14.69 -29.12 12.46
N ARG A 136 -13.49 -29.68 12.24
CA ARG A 136 -13.22 -31.10 12.50
C ARG A 136 -13.37 -31.42 13.98
N LEU A 137 -12.88 -30.56 14.87
CA LEU A 137 -13.06 -30.72 16.32
C LEU A 137 -14.54 -30.60 16.74
N THR A 138 -15.29 -29.63 16.21
CA THR A 138 -16.72 -29.46 16.55
C THR A 138 -17.60 -30.57 15.98
N SER A 139 -17.36 -31.02 14.75
CA SER A 139 -18.09 -32.17 14.17
C SER A 139 -17.78 -33.47 14.91
N ARG A 140 -16.53 -33.70 15.32
CA ARG A 140 -16.14 -34.84 16.16
C ARG A 140 -16.72 -34.73 17.58
N LEU A 141 -16.83 -33.52 18.16
CA LEU A 141 -17.50 -33.30 19.46
C LEU A 141 -19.00 -33.59 19.40
N GLN A 142 -19.66 -33.27 18.28
CA GLN A 142 -21.05 -33.69 18.05
C GLN A 142 -21.18 -35.22 17.96
N GLN A 143 -20.22 -35.87 17.31
CA GLN A 143 -20.16 -37.33 17.22
C GLN A 143 -19.92 -37.98 18.60
N PHE A 144 -19.08 -37.37 19.45
CA PHE A 144 -18.90 -37.77 20.85
C PHE A 144 -20.20 -37.66 21.66
N ALA A 145 -20.93 -36.55 21.51
CA ALA A 145 -22.22 -36.39 22.18
C ALA A 145 -23.21 -37.49 21.73
N ALA A 146 -23.21 -37.85 20.45
CA ALA A 146 -24.02 -38.97 19.95
C ALA A 146 -23.61 -40.33 20.56
N TYR A 147 -22.31 -40.64 20.62
CA TYR A 147 -21.82 -41.87 21.27
C TYR A 147 -22.17 -41.94 22.75
N ALA A 148 -22.06 -40.82 23.47
CA ALA A 148 -22.42 -40.73 24.88
C ALA A 148 -23.93 -40.91 25.11
N ILE A 149 -24.78 -40.31 24.27
CA ILE A 149 -26.24 -40.45 24.33
C ILE A 149 -26.68 -41.89 24.01
N GLN A 150 -25.98 -42.57 23.09
CA GLN A 150 -26.26 -43.95 22.69
C GLN A 150 -25.66 -45.01 23.64
N GLY A 151 -24.90 -44.60 24.65
CA GLY A 151 -24.23 -45.53 25.57
C GLY A 151 -23.09 -46.33 24.94
N ASP A 152 -22.52 -45.86 23.83
CA ASP A 152 -21.38 -46.51 23.16
C ASP A 152 -20.06 -46.11 23.85
N TYR A 153 -19.71 -46.88 24.88
CA TYR A 153 -18.47 -46.69 25.64
C TYR A 153 -17.19 -46.89 24.80
N ASN A 154 -17.25 -47.67 23.72
CA ASN A 154 -16.10 -47.88 22.85
C ASN A 154 -15.86 -46.65 21.97
N GLY A 155 -16.91 -46.08 21.37
CA GLY A 155 -16.83 -44.83 20.61
C GLY A 155 -16.37 -43.63 21.45
N VAL A 156 -16.81 -43.56 22.72
CA VAL A 156 -16.36 -42.54 23.68
C VAL A 156 -14.86 -42.69 24.00
N LYS A 157 -14.36 -43.93 24.18
CA LYS A 157 -12.95 -44.21 24.46
C LYS A 157 -12.06 -43.95 23.25
N GLU A 158 -12.53 -44.32 22.05
CA GLU A 158 -11.86 -44.03 20.78
C GLU A 158 -11.75 -42.52 20.55
N PHE A 159 -12.84 -41.77 20.77
CA PHE A 159 -12.83 -40.31 20.71
C PHE A 159 -11.87 -39.68 21.73
N GLY A 160 -11.84 -40.15 22.98
CA GLY A 160 -10.88 -39.67 23.98
C GLY A 160 -9.42 -39.90 23.56
N SER A 161 -9.15 -41.00 22.85
CA SER A 161 -7.83 -41.27 22.26
C SER A 161 -7.54 -40.36 21.06
N ASP A 162 -8.53 -40.10 20.21
CA ASP A 162 -8.42 -39.23 19.05
C ASP A 162 -8.24 -37.76 19.46
N LEU A 163 -8.93 -37.29 20.51
CA LEU A 163 -8.76 -35.95 21.04
C LEU A 163 -7.38 -35.75 21.66
N ARG A 164 -6.85 -36.80 22.31
CA ARG A 164 -5.46 -36.83 22.81
C ARG A 164 -4.44 -36.82 21.67
N LYS A 165 -4.74 -37.47 20.53
CA LYS A 165 -3.90 -37.44 19.30
C LYS A 165 -4.00 -36.10 18.57
N LEU A 166 -5.17 -35.46 18.58
CA LEU A 166 -5.43 -34.20 17.86
C LEU A 166 -4.67 -33.02 18.48
N GLY A 167 -4.36 -33.08 19.79
CA GLY A 167 -3.70 -32.00 20.50
C GLY A 167 -4.58 -30.75 20.60
N ILE A 168 -4.19 -29.80 21.46
CA ILE A 168 -4.79 -28.47 21.44
C ILE A 168 -4.14 -27.72 20.29
N PRO A 169 -4.90 -27.11 19.35
CA PRO A 169 -4.33 -26.24 18.33
C PRO A 169 -3.37 -25.23 18.96
N VAL A 170 -2.18 -25.11 18.38
CA VAL A 170 -1.14 -24.20 18.81
C VAL A 170 -1.03 -23.10 17.78
N GLU A 171 -0.95 -21.86 18.24
CA GLU A 171 -0.58 -20.71 17.41
C GLU A 171 0.81 -20.20 17.78
N HIS A 172 1.56 -19.74 16.78
CA HIS A 172 2.83 -19.04 16.98
C HIS A 172 2.55 -17.54 17.08
N ALA A 173 2.31 -17.07 18.32
CA ALA A 173 1.96 -15.68 18.57
C ALA A 173 3.22 -14.78 18.58
N PRO A 174 3.22 -13.66 17.82
CA PRO A 174 4.33 -12.71 17.85
C PRO A 174 4.38 -11.96 19.18
N HIS A 175 5.58 -11.72 19.65
CA HIS A 175 5.88 -10.86 20.79
C HIS A 175 6.89 -9.80 20.34
N ILE A 176 6.48 -8.55 20.48
CA ILE A 176 7.22 -7.40 19.95
C ILE A 176 7.92 -6.67 21.10
N SER A 177 9.21 -6.42 20.95
CA SER A 177 10.01 -5.58 21.85
C SER A 177 10.51 -4.35 21.10
N GLU A 178 10.23 -3.16 21.62
CA GLU A 178 10.70 -1.90 21.04
C GLU A 178 12.20 -1.70 21.34
N LEU A 179 13.04 -1.70 20.30
CA LEU A 179 14.48 -1.48 20.41
C LEU A 179 14.82 0.01 20.33
N LEU A 180 14.26 0.69 19.33
CA LEU A 180 14.39 2.13 19.14
C LEU A 180 13.03 2.70 18.76
N LYS A 181 12.74 3.91 19.25
CA LYS A 181 11.63 4.72 18.77
C LYS A 181 12.16 6.06 18.31
N LEU A 182 12.13 6.25 16.99
CA LEU A 182 12.63 7.42 16.31
C LEU A 182 11.45 8.25 15.79
N GLY A 183 11.67 9.53 15.60
CA GLY A 183 10.71 10.40 14.95
C GLY A 183 11.32 11.61 14.28
N THR A 184 10.64 12.13 13.26
CA THR A 184 10.97 13.40 12.62
C THR A 184 9.66 14.11 12.24
N THR A 185 9.75 15.39 11.91
CA THR A 185 8.65 16.20 11.40
C THR A 185 8.38 15.93 9.92
N SER A 186 9.34 15.34 9.20
CA SER A 186 9.20 14.95 7.79
C SER A 186 8.68 13.52 7.65
N TYR A 187 7.55 13.35 6.96
CA TYR A 187 7.01 12.02 6.68
C TYR A 187 7.85 11.25 5.66
N GLU A 188 8.38 11.94 4.65
CA GLU A 188 9.18 11.31 3.59
C GLU A 188 10.55 10.84 4.11
N GLU A 189 11.20 11.59 5.01
CA GLU A 189 12.46 11.14 5.65
C GLU A 189 12.28 9.83 6.44
N LEU A 190 11.12 9.64 7.10
CA LEU A 190 10.84 8.36 7.77
C LEU A 190 10.56 7.24 6.78
N LYS A 191 9.89 7.52 5.66
CA LYS A 191 9.70 6.53 4.61
C LYS A 191 11.05 6.06 4.06
N GLU A 192 11.94 7.01 3.73
CA GLU A 192 13.30 6.69 3.29
C GLU A 192 14.08 5.88 4.33
N PHE A 193 14.04 6.29 5.59
CA PHE A 193 14.68 5.53 6.67
C PHE A 193 14.11 4.11 6.77
N SER A 194 12.78 3.95 6.80
CA SER A 194 12.14 2.63 6.84
C SER A 194 12.57 1.76 5.67
N SER A 195 12.54 2.30 4.45
CA SER A 195 12.95 1.59 3.24
C SER A 195 14.43 1.19 3.28
N ALA A 196 15.32 2.05 3.78
CA ALA A 196 16.75 1.73 3.92
C ALA A 196 17.01 0.61 4.93
N ILE A 197 16.26 0.56 6.04
CA ILE A 197 16.35 -0.52 7.01
C ILE A 197 15.78 -1.82 6.42
N GLU A 198 14.62 -1.79 5.77
CA GLU A 198 14.04 -2.96 5.10
C GLU A 198 14.99 -3.53 4.03
N GLU A 199 15.63 -2.66 3.24
CA GLU A 199 16.62 -3.03 2.23
C GLU A 199 17.84 -3.73 2.86
N SER A 200 18.30 -3.23 4.01
CA SER A 200 19.40 -3.85 4.74
C SER A 200 19.01 -5.20 5.32
N LEU A 201 17.80 -5.33 5.86
CA LEU A 201 17.27 -6.59 6.39
C LEU A 201 17.12 -7.64 5.28
N PHE A 202 16.71 -7.25 4.08
CA PHE A 202 16.60 -8.15 2.92
C PHE A 202 17.97 -8.70 2.47
N LYS A 203 19.02 -7.88 2.55
CA LYS A 203 20.40 -8.25 2.17
C LYS A 203 21.16 -9.00 3.28
N LEU A 204 20.60 -9.10 4.48
CA LEU A 204 21.26 -9.80 5.59
C LEU A 204 21.48 -11.28 5.26
N THR A 205 22.69 -11.77 5.55
CA THR A 205 22.95 -13.21 5.46
C THR A 205 22.51 -13.92 6.74
N VAL A 206 21.64 -14.91 6.60
CA VAL A 206 21.02 -15.60 7.75
C VAL A 206 21.19 -17.12 7.64
N PRO A 207 22.27 -17.69 8.19
CA PRO A 207 22.43 -19.13 8.20
C PRO A 207 21.50 -19.78 9.25
N ARG A 208 20.80 -20.85 8.84
CA ARG A 208 20.03 -21.70 9.76
C ARG A 208 20.94 -22.80 10.30
N GLU A 209 21.54 -22.57 11.46
CA GLU A 209 22.61 -23.45 11.98
C GLU A 209 22.13 -24.56 12.95
N LYS A 210 20.91 -24.47 13.50
CA LYS A 210 20.47 -25.36 14.58
C LYS A 210 19.52 -26.45 14.10
N SER A 211 19.97 -27.70 14.15
CA SER A 211 19.18 -28.91 13.84
C SER A 211 18.27 -29.40 14.98
N GLN A 212 18.36 -28.81 16.17
CA GLN A 212 17.67 -29.27 17.39
C GLN A 212 16.36 -28.52 17.71
N ILE A 213 15.83 -27.74 16.78
CA ILE A 213 14.57 -27.02 16.99
C ILE A 213 13.40 -27.96 16.64
N GLY A 214 12.53 -28.21 17.63
CA GLY A 214 11.30 -28.99 17.46
C GLY A 214 10.09 -28.16 17.82
N TYR A 215 9.19 -27.99 16.86
CA TYR A 215 7.89 -27.35 17.03
C TYR A 215 6.82 -28.39 17.34
N LYS A 216 5.75 -28.00 18.04
CA LYS A 216 4.58 -28.88 18.24
C LYS A 216 3.77 -29.03 16.96
N THR A 217 3.80 -28.02 16.10
CA THR A 217 3.09 -28.03 14.82
C THR A 217 3.93 -27.25 13.83
N ASP A 218 4.35 -27.93 12.77
CA ASP A 218 5.10 -27.29 11.69
C ASP A 218 4.15 -26.41 10.85
N GLU A 219 4.55 -25.18 10.60
CA GLU A 219 3.75 -24.14 9.95
C GLU A 219 4.62 -23.25 9.06
N VAL A 220 4.13 -22.91 7.87
CA VAL A 220 4.72 -21.89 7.01
C VAL A 220 3.66 -20.87 6.60
N GLN A 221 3.96 -19.60 6.90
CA GLN A 221 3.17 -18.46 6.49
C GLN A 221 3.89 -17.73 5.37
N MET A 222 3.13 -17.36 4.34
CA MET A 222 3.61 -16.61 3.20
C MET A 222 2.71 -15.40 2.94
N THR A 223 3.33 -14.25 2.68
CA THR A 223 2.61 -13.03 2.33
C THR A 223 3.17 -12.47 1.04
N ALA A 224 2.35 -12.37 0.00
CA ALA A 224 2.69 -11.61 -1.20
C ALA A 224 2.14 -10.19 -1.05
N VAL A 225 3.05 -9.21 -1.09
CA VAL A 225 2.72 -7.78 -1.01
C VAL A 225 3.03 -7.12 -2.34
N ASP A 226 2.00 -6.60 -2.99
CA ASP A 226 2.13 -5.77 -4.18
C ASP A 226 2.28 -4.31 -3.76
N GLU A 227 3.33 -3.65 -4.23
CA GLU A 227 3.55 -2.23 -4.05
C GLU A 227 3.37 -1.55 -5.41
N PHE A 228 2.29 -0.78 -5.54
CA PHE A 228 1.85 -0.18 -6.78
C PHE A 228 1.91 1.34 -6.70
N TYR A 229 2.71 1.93 -7.59
CA TYR A 229 2.92 3.36 -7.69
C TYR A 229 2.34 3.87 -9.01
N VAL A 230 1.56 4.96 -8.96
CA VAL A 230 0.88 5.54 -10.13
C VAL A 230 1.04 7.05 -10.17
N GLU A 231 1.27 7.60 -11.35
CA GLU A 231 1.12 9.03 -11.62
C GLU A 231 -0.05 9.26 -12.58
N GLN A 232 -0.95 10.16 -12.21
CA GLN A 232 -2.10 10.54 -13.02
C GLN A 232 -2.01 12.01 -13.43
N ASP A 233 -2.42 12.29 -14.67
CA ASP A 233 -2.64 13.66 -15.12
C ASP A 233 -3.94 14.25 -14.52
N LYS A 234 -4.16 15.55 -14.76
CA LYS A 234 -5.36 16.28 -14.34
C LYS A 234 -6.69 15.74 -14.92
N MET A 235 -6.63 14.95 -16.00
CA MET A 235 -7.80 14.30 -16.60
C MET A 235 -8.06 12.90 -16.01
N GLY A 236 -7.16 12.39 -15.16
CA GLY A 236 -7.22 11.06 -14.57
C GLY A 236 -6.54 9.97 -15.41
N ARG A 237 -5.82 10.33 -16.48
CA ARG A 237 -5.08 9.36 -17.31
C ARG A 237 -3.81 8.95 -16.59
N VAL A 238 -3.49 7.66 -16.63
CA VAL A 238 -2.26 7.11 -16.07
C VAL A 238 -1.09 7.52 -16.97
N LEU A 239 -0.19 8.33 -16.43
CA LEU A 239 1.05 8.75 -17.08
C LEU A 239 2.16 7.72 -16.84
N ARG A 240 2.22 7.21 -15.62
CA ARG A 240 3.29 6.33 -15.14
C ARG A 240 2.73 5.30 -14.18
N GLN A 241 3.16 4.05 -14.30
CA GLN A 241 2.80 2.99 -13.35
C GLN A 241 3.95 2.02 -13.14
N ILE A 242 4.18 1.68 -11.88
CA ILE A 242 5.32 0.90 -11.42
C ILE A 242 4.81 -0.09 -10.38
N ALA A 243 5.13 -1.37 -10.54
CA ALA A 243 4.73 -2.41 -9.60
C ALA A 243 5.92 -3.25 -9.14
N ARG A 244 6.06 -3.40 -7.81
CA ARG A 244 6.96 -4.37 -7.18
C ARG A 244 6.13 -5.40 -6.45
N VAL A 245 6.56 -6.65 -6.47
CA VAL A 245 6.00 -7.70 -5.62
C VAL A 245 7.07 -8.15 -4.65
N ARG A 246 6.72 -8.24 -3.37
CA ARG A 246 7.59 -8.71 -2.29
C ARG A 246 6.94 -9.92 -1.65
N VAL A 247 7.64 -11.05 -1.64
CA VAL A 247 7.15 -12.30 -1.05
C VAL A 247 7.85 -12.51 0.28
N PHE A 248 7.10 -12.47 1.36
CA PHE A 248 7.59 -12.69 2.72
C PHE A 248 7.27 -14.10 3.18
N VAL A 249 8.16 -14.69 3.98
CA VAL A 249 7.99 -16.00 4.59
C VAL A 249 8.27 -15.92 6.09
N LEU A 250 7.45 -16.64 6.86
CA LEU A 250 7.69 -16.96 8.26
C LEU A 250 7.47 -18.46 8.47
N SER A 251 8.52 -19.15 8.90
CA SER A 251 8.50 -20.60 9.07
C SER A 251 8.74 -21.03 10.51
N PHE A 252 7.93 -21.98 10.96
CA PHE A 252 8.10 -22.76 12.17
C PHE A 252 8.23 -24.21 11.73
N LEU A 253 9.45 -24.63 11.41
CA LEU A 253 9.70 -25.96 10.84
C LEU A 253 10.69 -26.70 11.73
N SER A 254 10.41 -27.96 12.01
CA SER A 254 11.30 -28.78 12.83
C SER A 254 12.50 -29.28 12.02
N GLY A 255 13.70 -29.27 12.62
CA GLY A 255 14.92 -29.70 11.94
C GLY A 255 15.51 -28.69 10.94
N LEU A 256 16.02 -29.16 9.80
CA LEU A 256 16.64 -28.35 8.74
C LEU A 256 16.08 -28.72 7.34
N PRO A 257 14.77 -28.56 7.10
CA PRO A 257 14.19 -28.90 5.81
C PRO A 257 14.59 -27.89 4.72
N ASP A 258 14.73 -28.41 3.50
CA ASP A 258 14.66 -27.59 2.30
C ASP A 258 13.18 -27.30 2.00
N VAL A 259 12.90 -26.07 1.57
CA VAL A 259 11.56 -25.61 1.20
C VAL A 259 11.57 -25.20 -0.28
N GLU A 260 10.54 -25.61 -1.01
CA GLU A 260 10.36 -25.27 -2.42
C GLU A 260 9.05 -24.50 -2.60
N LEU A 261 9.16 -23.26 -3.05
CA LEU A 261 8.04 -22.37 -3.35
C LEU A 261 7.80 -22.30 -4.86
N GLY A 262 6.56 -22.57 -5.26
CA GLY A 262 6.06 -22.38 -6.62
C GLY A 262 5.31 -21.06 -6.74
N VAL A 263 5.74 -20.21 -7.66
CA VAL A 263 5.04 -18.99 -8.09
C VAL A 263 4.50 -19.23 -9.50
N ASN A 264 3.39 -18.58 -9.88
CA ASN A 264 2.80 -18.65 -11.23
C ASN A 264 3.65 -17.97 -12.33
N ASP A 265 4.94 -18.28 -12.39
CA ASP A 265 5.92 -17.74 -13.33
C ASP A 265 5.79 -18.38 -14.73
N LEU A 266 5.64 -17.56 -15.77
CA LEU A 266 5.28 -17.98 -17.13
C LEU A 266 6.16 -19.12 -17.70
N PRO A 267 7.49 -19.15 -17.55
CA PRO A 267 8.33 -20.26 -18.02
C PRO A 267 8.03 -21.61 -17.36
N ARG A 268 7.37 -21.62 -16.20
CA ARG A 268 6.93 -22.82 -15.48
C ARG A 268 5.57 -23.33 -15.90
N GLN A 269 4.85 -22.59 -16.74
CA GLN A 269 3.54 -23.00 -17.22
C GLN A 269 3.56 -24.40 -17.87
N GLY A 270 2.79 -25.33 -17.28
CA GLY A 270 2.69 -26.71 -17.75
C GLY A 270 3.91 -27.60 -17.43
N LYS A 271 4.90 -27.10 -16.68
CA LYS A 271 6.09 -27.85 -16.24
C LYS A 271 6.10 -28.09 -14.72
N GLU A 272 5.10 -27.60 -13.99
CA GLU A 272 4.99 -27.80 -12.55
C GLU A 272 4.85 -29.28 -12.20
N VAL A 273 5.69 -29.76 -11.30
CA VAL A 273 5.59 -31.10 -10.71
C VAL A 273 5.55 -30.90 -9.21
N VAL A 274 4.37 -31.05 -8.61
CA VAL A 274 4.13 -30.78 -7.19
C VAL A 274 3.30 -31.89 -6.56
N GLY A 275 3.64 -32.27 -5.33
CA GLY A 275 2.87 -33.23 -4.56
C GLY A 275 1.46 -32.73 -4.29
N ARG A 276 0.47 -33.63 -4.18
CA ARG A 276 -0.94 -33.24 -3.91
C ARG A 276 -1.10 -32.45 -2.62
N HIS A 277 -0.30 -32.76 -1.60
CA HIS A 277 -0.30 -32.06 -0.32
C HIS A 277 0.45 -30.73 -0.37
N ASP A 278 1.18 -30.45 -1.45
CA ASP A 278 1.99 -29.24 -1.66
C ASP A 278 1.29 -28.15 -2.44
N ILE A 279 0.19 -28.50 -3.11
CA ILE A 279 -0.64 -27.56 -3.84
C ILE A 279 -1.39 -26.65 -2.87
N ILE A 280 -1.28 -25.35 -3.12
CA ILE A 280 -2.07 -24.35 -2.42
C ILE A 280 -3.38 -24.19 -3.19
N PRO A 281 -4.55 -24.33 -2.54
CA PRO A 281 -5.85 -24.29 -3.22
C PRO A 281 -6.20 -22.87 -3.67
N VAL A 282 -5.64 -22.44 -4.80
CA VAL A 282 -5.91 -21.17 -5.47
C VAL A 282 -6.24 -21.45 -6.94
N ILE A 283 -7.29 -20.80 -7.45
CA ILE A 283 -7.63 -20.82 -8.88
C ILE A 283 -6.51 -20.10 -9.62
N THR A 284 -5.79 -20.81 -10.47
CA THR A 284 -4.49 -20.38 -10.99
C THR A 284 -4.42 -20.58 -12.50
N GLU A 285 -5.33 -19.90 -13.20
CA GLU A 285 -5.37 -19.85 -14.66
C GLU A 285 -4.38 -18.84 -15.24
N GLU A 286 -3.98 -17.85 -14.44
CA GLU A 286 -3.14 -16.73 -14.84
C GLU A 286 -1.66 -16.98 -14.54
N TRP A 287 -0.80 -16.63 -15.50
CA TRP A 287 0.64 -16.78 -15.43
C TRP A 287 1.30 -15.43 -15.68
N ILE A 288 2.28 -15.10 -14.87
CA ILE A 288 2.91 -13.77 -14.84
C ILE A 288 4.37 -13.87 -15.25
N ARG A 289 4.91 -12.78 -15.78
CA ARG A 289 6.33 -12.66 -16.07
C ARG A 289 7.02 -12.00 -14.87
N LEU A 290 7.95 -12.73 -14.25
CA LEU A 290 8.83 -12.16 -13.24
C LEU A 290 10.01 -11.47 -13.94
N GLU A 291 10.17 -10.17 -13.72
CA GLU A 291 11.32 -9.38 -14.20
C GLU A 291 12.15 -8.88 -13.00
N ASP A 292 13.46 -8.66 -13.19
CA ASP A 292 14.38 -8.10 -12.18
C ASP A 292 14.18 -8.76 -10.79
N VAL A 293 14.36 -10.09 -10.77
CA VAL A 293 14.13 -10.91 -9.57
C VAL A 293 15.34 -10.80 -8.66
N GLU A 294 15.09 -10.41 -7.41
CA GLU A 294 16.09 -10.38 -6.35
C GLU A 294 15.71 -11.38 -5.25
N PHE A 295 16.73 -12.02 -4.69
CA PHE A 295 16.56 -13.07 -3.69
C PHE A 295 17.25 -12.72 -2.38
N HIS A 296 16.61 -13.12 -1.28
CA HIS A 296 17.27 -13.19 0.02
C HIS A 296 18.41 -14.22 -0.03
N SER A 297 19.42 -14.04 0.81
CA SER A 297 20.62 -14.90 0.87
C SER A 297 20.35 -16.39 1.11
N CYS A 298 19.14 -16.76 1.53
CA CYS A 298 18.79 -18.12 1.90
C CYS A 298 18.22 -18.95 0.73
N VAL A 299 18.02 -18.30 -0.43
CA VAL A 299 17.53 -18.91 -1.66
C VAL A 299 18.70 -19.40 -2.50
N ASP A 300 18.55 -20.60 -3.05
CA ASP A 300 19.46 -21.13 -4.05
C ASP A 300 19.15 -20.53 -5.42
N GLN A 301 19.93 -19.51 -5.80
CA GLN A 301 19.78 -18.82 -7.09
C GLN A 301 20.14 -19.72 -8.27
N THR A 302 21.10 -20.64 -8.10
CA THR A 302 21.52 -21.55 -9.17
C THR A 302 20.39 -22.53 -9.50
N GLU A 303 19.70 -23.04 -8.48
CA GLU A 303 18.53 -23.88 -8.67
C GLU A 303 17.40 -23.12 -9.37
N PHE A 304 17.15 -21.86 -8.99
CA PHE A 304 16.13 -21.04 -9.65
C PHE A 304 16.44 -20.76 -11.12
N GLU A 305 17.70 -20.47 -11.48
CA GLU A 305 18.10 -20.26 -12.88
C GLU A 305 17.84 -21.51 -13.75
N ASN A 306 18.06 -22.70 -13.19
CA ASN A 306 17.89 -23.96 -13.91
C ASN A 306 16.43 -24.42 -13.99
N THR A 307 15.68 -24.34 -12.88
CA THR A 307 14.36 -24.97 -12.77
C THR A 307 13.22 -23.99 -12.60
N ARG A 308 13.50 -22.70 -12.37
CA ARG A 308 12.53 -21.66 -12.03
C ARG A 308 11.69 -22.03 -10.81
N THR A 309 12.29 -22.76 -9.88
CA THR A 309 11.71 -23.12 -8.59
C THR A 309 12.48 -22.40 -7.49
N VAL A 310 11.78 -21.75 -6.57
CA VAL A 310 12.43 -21.03 -5.47
C VAL A 310 12.72 -22.05 -4.36
N LYS A 311 13.94 -22.57 -4.32
CA LYS A 311 14.40 -23.49 -3.27
C LYS A 311 15.21 -22.73 -2.22
N PHE A 312 14.91 -22.94 -0.95
CA PHE A 312 15.54 -22.19 0.14
C PHE A 312 15.52 -22.95 1.47
N ARG A 313 16.35 -22.50 2.42
CA ARG A 313 16.29 -22.92 3.82
C ARG A 313 15.88 -21.73 4.68
N PRO A 314 14.62 -21.65 5.14
CA PRO A 314 14.16 -20.46 5.82
C PRO A 314 14.79 -20.33 7.21
N PRO A 315 15.17 -19.11 7.63
CA PRO A 315 15.52 -18.83 9.01
C PRO A 315 14.39 -19.20 9.97
N ASP A 316 14.77 -19.67 11.14
CA ASP A 316 13.83 -20.13 12.15
C ASP A 316 13.07 -18.95 12.79
N ALA A 317 11.73 -19.03 12.84
CA ALA A 317 10.87 -18.05 13.50
C ALA A 317 11.15 -16.57 13.15
N CYS A 318 11.63 -16.29 11.94
CA CYS A 318 11.88 -14.93 11.44
C CYS A 318 10.95 -14.63 10.26
N TYR A 319 10.30 -13.47 10.30
CA TYR A 319 9.52 -12.97 9.17
C TYR A 319 10.46 -12.20 8.24
N ILE A 320 10.85 -12.85 7.14
CA ILE A 320 11.82 -12.29 6.18
C ILE A 320 11.17 -12.07 4.82
N GLU A 321 11.69 -11.09 4.07
CA GLU A 321 11.44 -10.98 2.64
C GLU A 321 12.28 -12.03 1.93
N LEU A 322 11.65 -13.02 1.29
CA LEU A 322 12.32 -14.15 0.64
C LEU A 322 12.77 -13.80 -0.78
N LEU A 323 11.89 -13.21 -1.56
CA LEU A 323 12.18 -12.73 -2.89
C LEU A 323 11.36 -11.48 -3.20
N ARG A 324 11.84 -10.69 -4.14
CA ARG A 324 11.09 -9.61 -4.74
C ARG A 324 11.35 -9.57 -6.24
N PHE A 325 10.39 -9.05 -6.97
CA PHE A 325 10.50 -8.93 -8.41
C PHE A 325 9.64 -7.78 -8.91
N ARG A 326 9.94 -7.37 -10.13
CA ARG A 326 9.23 -6.34 -10.88
C ARG A 326 8.23 -7.02 -11.80
N VAL A 327 7.09 -6.38 -12.00
CA VAL A 327 6.12 -6.74 -13.03
C VAL A 327 5.74 -5.48 -13.81
N ARG A 328 5.32 -5.65 -15.06
CA ARG A 328 4.79 -4.56 -15.88
C ARG A 328 3.27 -4.56 -15.84
N PRO A 329 2.64 -3.64 -15.11
CA PRO A 329 1.20 -3.54 -15.09
C PRO A 329 0.68 -3.18 -16.48
N PRO A 330 -0.48 -3.70 -16.90
CA PRO A 330 -1.06 -3.38 -18.20
C PRO A 330 -1.43 -1.89 -18.30
N LYS A 331 -1.06 -1.24 -19.41
CA LYS A 331 -1.21 0.22 -19.63
C LYS A 331 -2.66 0.75 -19.49
N ASN A 332 -3.65 -0.05 -19.90
CA ASN A 332 -5.05 0.37 -19.98
C ASN A 332 -5.95 -0.27 -18.92
N ARG A 333 -5.41 -0.68 -17.77
CA ARG A 333 -6.21 -1.28 -16.70
C ARG A 333 -6.86 -0.21 -15.83
N GLU A 334 -8.13 -0.42 -15.52
CA GLU A 334 -8.87 0.44 -14.61
C GLU A 334 -8.27 0.40 -13.20
N LEU A 335 -8.01 1.58 -12.64
CA LEU A 335 -7.47 1.71 -11.28
C LEU A 335 -8.55 1.40 -10.24
N PRO A 336 -8.20 0.81 -9.08
CA PRO A 336 -9.14 0.59 -7.98
C PRO A 336 -9.85 1.85 -7.48
N LEU A 337 -9.18 3.00 -7.56
CA LEU A 337 -9.75 4.32 -7.29
C LEU A 337 -9.38 5.26 -8.43
N GLN A 338 -10.37 5.95 -9.00
CA GLN A 338 -10.12 7.04 -9.93
C GLN A 338 -10.29 8.36 -9.20
N VAL A 339 -9.22 9.13 -9.08
CA VAL A 339 -9.20 10.40 -8.35
C VAL A 339 -9.05 11.54 -9.34
N ARG A 340 -9.89 12.56 -9.21
CA ARG A 340 -9.76 13.82 -9.93
C ARG A 340 -9.83 14.97 -8.95
N THR A 341 -8.84 15.86 -9.00
CA THR A 341 -8.74 17.00 -8.10
C THR A 341 -8.60 18.28 -8.92
N SER A 342 -9.32 19.33 -8.54
CA SER A 342 -9.25 20.65 -9.14
C SER A 342 -9.07 21.74 -8.09
N PHE A 343 -8.30 22.76 -8.44
CA PHE A 343 -8.08 23.97 -7.66
C PHE A 343 -8.59 25.14 -8.47
N SER A 344 -9.67 25.78 -8.00
CA SER A 344 -10.27 26.92 -8.68
C SER A 344 -10.06 28.21 -7.89
N VAL A 345 -9.60 29.27 -8.55
CA VAL A 345 -9.42 30.60 -7.96
C VAL A 345 -10.23 31.60 -8.77
N SER A 346 -11.23 32.21 -8.12
CA SER A 346 -12.13 33.19 -8.74
C SER A 346 -12.22 34.44 -7.87
N GLY A 347 -11.38 35.42 -8.16
CA GLY A 347 -11.23 36.63 -7.33
C GLY A 347 -10.76 36.25 -5.93
N ASN A 348 -11.59 36.52 -4.92
CA ASN A 348 -11.28 36.18 -3.53
C ASN A 348 -11.81 34.81 -3.11
N LYS A 349 -12.48 34.06 -4.00
CA LYS A 349 -12.99 32.72 -3.71
C LYS A 349 -12.02 31.67 -4.21
N VAL A 350 -11.62 30.77 -3.33
CA VAL A 350 -10.81 29.61 -3.67
C VAL A 350 -11.60 28.36 -3.35
N GLU A 351 -11.74 27.47 -4.33
CA GLU A 351 -12.38 26.16 -4.12
C GLU A 351 -11.44 25.04 -4.57
N LEU A 352 -11.09 24.18 -3.62
CA LEU A 352 -10.40 22.91 -3.85
C LEU A 352 -11.45 21.79 -3.84
N ARG A 353 -11.60 21.09 -4.96
CA ARG A 353 -12.55 20.00 -5.10
C ARG A 353 -11.82 18.71 -5.49
N SER A 354 -12.25 17.59 -4.93
CA SER A 354 -11.76 16.28 -5.34
C SER A 354 -12.89 15.27 -5.39
N ASP A 355 -12.99 14.55 -6.51
CA ASP A 355 -13.95 13.46 -6.69
C ASP A 355 -13.18 12.13 -6.79
N VAL A 356 -13.66 11.10 -6.08
CA VAL A 356 -13.11 9.75 -6.04
C VAL A 356 -14.20 8.80 -6.53
N LEU A 357 -13.99 8.20 -7.69
CA LEU A 357 -14.85 7.15 -8.23
C LEU A 357 -14.26 5.79 -7.85
N VAL A 358 -15.13 4.92 -7.35
CA VAL A 358 -14.80 3.52 -7.01
C VAL A 358 -15.41 2.63 -8.08
N PRO A 359 -14.65 2.13 -9.06
CA PRO A 359 -15.20 1.28 -10.12
C PRO A 359 -15.77 -0.06 -9.63
N GLY A 360 -15.43 -0.44 -8.40
CA GLY A 360 -15.91 -1.66 -7.76
C GLY A 360 -15.06 -2.86 -8.15
N TYR A 361 -13.82 -2.88 -7.65
CA TYR A 361 -12.88 -3.96 -7.84
C TYR A 361 -13.46 -5.27 -7.31
N ILE A 362 -13.57 -6.30 -8.16
CA ILE A 362 -14.25 -7.56 -7.85
C ILE A 362 -13.24 -8.71 -7.95
N SER A 363 -13.26 -9.59 -6.95
CA SER A 363 -12.67 -10.93 -7.00
C SER A 363 -13.77 -11.98 -7.01
N ARG A 364 -13.60 -13.03 -7.81
CA ARG A 364 -14.53 -14.16 -7.85
C ARG A 364 -14.72 -14.82 -6.48
N LYS A 365 -13.65 -14.93 -5.70
CA LYS A 365 -13.65 -15.64 -4.40
C LYS A 365 -14.18 -14.76 -3.27
N TYR A 366 -13.85 -13.47 -3.30
CA TYR A 366 -14.10 -12.55 -2.19
C TYR A 366 -15.20 -11.52 -2.47
N GLY A 367 -15.78 -11.53 -3.67
CA GLY A 367 -16.70 -10.50 -4.13
C GLY A 367 -15.99 -9.16 -4.27
N GLN A 368 -16.67 -8.08 -3.90
CA GLN A 368 -16.11 -6.74 -3.98
C GLN A 368 -14.98 -6.55 -2.94
N ILE A 369 -13.77 -6.29 -3.42
CA ILE A 369 -12.60 -6.03 -2.56
C ILE A 369 -12.57 -4.54 -2.22
N PRO A 370 -12.60 -4.18 -0.92
CA PRO A 370 -12.52 -2.77 -0.54
C PRO A 370 -11.10 -2.24 -0.63
N CYS A 371 -11.00 -0.95 -0.94
CA CYS A 371 -9.85 -0.11 -0.60
C CYS A 371 -10.00 0.32 0.87
N GLU A 372 -9.03 -0.05 1.69
CA GLU A 372 -8.98 0.25 3.12
C GLU A 372 -7.96 1.34 3.42
N ASP A 373 -8.20 2.08 4.51
CA ASP A 373 -7.33 3.15 5.00
C ASP A 373 -6.98 4.22 3.96
N VAL A 374 -7.95 4.54 3.10
CA VAL A 374 -7.78 5.53 2.04
C VAL A 374 -7.49 6.91 2.64
N ALA A 375 -6.35 7.48 2.27
CA ALA A 375 -5.91 8.80 2.68
C ALA A 375 -5.54 9.63 1.45
N ILE A 376 -6.26 10.72 1.23
CA ILE A 376 -5.93 11.71 0.19
C ILE A 376 -5.39 12.97 0.87
N ARG A 377 -4.17 13.35 0.52
CA ARG A 377 -3.46 14.50 1.08
C ARG A 377 -3.43 15.62 0.05
N PHE A 378 -4.05 16.75 0.40
CA PHE A 378 -4.03 17.98 -0.39
C PHE A 378 -3.10 18.99 0.27
N PRO A 379 -1.86 19.20 -0.23
CA PRO A 379 -0.95 20.17 0.35
C PRO A 379 -1.55 21.58 0.31
N ILE A 380 -1.46 22.30 1.44
CA ILE A 380 -2.01 23.64 1.58
C ILE A 380 -0.89 24.65 1.84
N PRO A 381 -0.88 25.82 1.15
CA PRO A 381 0.06 26.90 1.39
C PRO A 381 0.11 27.35 2.85
N GLU A 382 1.30 27.71 3.32
CA GLU A 382 1.49 28.13 4.72
C GLU A 382 0.67 29.37 5.08
N SER A 383 0.52 30.30 4.13
CA SER A 383 -0.27 31.53 4.29
C SER A 383 -1.75 31.26 4.61
N TRP A 384 -2.30 30.10 4.29
CA TRP A 384 -3.71 29.77 4.52
C TRP A 384 -3.96 28.86 5.73
N ILE A 385 -2.90 28.40 6.41
CA ILE A 385 -3.02 27.44 7.52
C ILE A 385 -3.95 27.97 8.63
N TYR A 386 -3.92 29.26 8.93
CA TYR A 386 -4.71 29.86 10.01
C TYR A 386 -6.23 29.69 9.78
N MET A 387 -6.68 29.66 8.52
CA MET A 387 -8.09 29.46 8.16
C MET A 387 -8.61 28.08 8.59
N PHE A 388 -7.71 27.12 8.79
CA PHE A 388 -8.04 25.76 9.22
C PHE A 388 -7.85 25.53 10.71
N ARG A 389 -7.41 26.54 11.48
CA ARG A 389 -7.20 26.44 12.92
C ARG A 389 -8.45 26.88 13.68
N VAL A 390 -8.76 26.17 14.75
CA VAL A 390 -9.87 26.50 15.65
C VAL A 390 -9.33 26.58 17.06
N GLU A 391 -9.58 27.69 17.75
CA GLU A 391 -9.23 27.82 19.16
C GLU A 391 -10.11 26.89 20.01
N LYS A 392 -9.50 26.19 20.97
CA LYS A 392 -10.20 25.42 22.00
C LYS A 392 -9.67 25.84 23.35
N HIS A 393 -10.45 25.58 24.40
CA HIS A 393 -10.20 25.95 25.80
C HIS A 393 -8.74 25.85 26.30
N PHE A 394 -7.89 24.96 25.74
CA PHE A 394 -6.48 24.84 26.13
C PHE A 394 -5.50 24.63 24.96
N ARG A 395 -5.95 24.55 23.70
CA ARG A 395 -5.12 24.24 22.51
C ARG A 395 -5.79 24.68 21.22
N TYR A 396 -5.03 24.79 20.14
CA TYR A 396 -5.57 24.90 18.79
C TYR A 396 -5.92 23.53 18.20
N GLY A 397 -7.15 23.35 17.74
CA GLY A 397 -7.59 22.25 16.90
C GLY A 397 -7.58 22.59 15.42
N SER A 398 -8.00 21.65 14.59
CA SER A 398 -8.27 21.88 13.17
C SER A 398 -9.77 21.86 12.89
N VAL A 399 -10.22 22.66 11.93
CA VAL A 399 -11.57 22.58 11.37
C VAL A 399 -11.77 21.17 10.84
N LYS A 400 -12.91 20.56 11.19
CA LYS A 400 -13.32 19.25 10.70
C LYS A 400 -14.32 19.42 9.58
N SER A 401 -14.30 18.49 8.63
CA SER A 401 -15.28 18.44 7.55
C SER A 401 -16.70 18.21 8.05
N SER A 402 -17.65 18.88 7.42
CA SER A 402 -19.08 18.55 7.50
C SER A 402 -19.43 17.46 6.50
N HIS A 403 -20.42 16.62 6.81
CA HIS A 403 -20.84 15.56 5.90
C HIS A 403 -21.95 16.04 4.96
N ARG A 404 -21.76 15.93 3.64
CA ARG A 404 -22.78 16.23 2.62
C ARG A 404 -22.97 15.05 1.67
N ARG A 405 -24.17 14.47 1.61
CA ARG A 405 -24.47 13.38 0.66
C ARG A 405 -24.56 13.95 -0.76
N MET A 406 -23.93 13.29 -1.74
CA MET A 406 -24.12 13.58 -3.16
C MET A 406 -25.47 13.03 -3.63
N GLY A 407 -26.36 13.87 -4.17
CA GLY A 407 -27.54 13.43 -4.95
C GLY A 407 -28.90 13.99 -4.51
N LYS A 408 -29.72 14.32 -5.52
CA LYS A 408 -31.03 15.00 -5.47
C LYS A 408 -31.99 14.38 -4.47
N ILE A 409 -32.45 15.18 -3.51
CA ILE A 409 -33.65 14.90 -2.72
C ILE A 409 -34.87 15.02 -3.66
N LYS A 410 -35.13 14.03 -4.51
CA LYS A 410 -36.45 13.91 -5.14
C LYS A 410 -37.41 13.37 -4.09
N GLY A 411 -38.21 14.24 -3.48
CA GLY A 411 -39.42 13.86 -2.76
C GLY A 411 -39.49 14.17 -1.25
N ILE A 412 -38.42 14.61 -0.59
CA ILE A 412 -38.49 15.03 0.84
C ILE A 412 -38.82 16.53 0.98
N GLU A 413 -38.71 17.32 -0.10
CA GLU A 413 -39.13 18.73 -0.11
C GLU A 413 -40.64 18.93 0.18
N ARG A 414 -41.47 17.88 0.09
CA ARG A 414 -42.90 17.96 0.44
C ARG A 414 -43.23 17.71 1.91
N PHE A 415 -42.28 17.25 2.73
CA PHE A 415 -42.52 16.92 4.14
C PHE A 415 -41.72 17.75 5.15
N LEU A 416 -40.73 18.53 4.71
CA LEU A 416 -40.00 19.46 5.57
C LEU A 416 -40.13 20.88 5.01
N GLY A 417 -41.16 21.59 5.50
CA GLY A 417 -41.47 22.99 5.18
C GLY A 417 -40.48 24.02 5.75
N ALA A 418 -39.18 23.72 5.73
CA ALA A 418 -38.09 24.64 6.00
C ALA A 418 -36.81 24.00 5.46
N VAL A 419 -36.54 24.16 4.16
CA VAL A 419 -35.18 23.93 3.66
C VAL A 419 -34.37 25.13 4.11
N ASP A 420 -33.83 25.06 5.34
CA ASP A 420 -32.67 25.86 5.69
C ASP A 420 -31.63 25.60 4.59
N THR A 421 -31.27 26.66 3.87
CA THR A 421 -30.16 26.64 2.95
C THR A 421 -28.91 26.44 3.79
N LEU A 422 -28.58 25.17 4.08
CA LEU A 422 -27.41 24.79 4.87
C LEU A 422 -26.20 25.54 4.35
N GLU A 423 -25.69 26.48 5.15
CA GLU A 423 -24.59 27.34 4.75
C GLU A 423 -23.39 26.48 4.33
N PRO A 424 -22.70 26.84 3.23
CA PRO A 424 -21.51 26.12 2.80
C PRO A 424 -20.46 26.20 3.90
N THR A 425 -20.00 25.03 4.36
CA THR A 425 -18.93 24.96 5.37
C THR A 425 -17.56 24.92 4.71
N LEU A 426 -16.51 25.29 5.46
CA LEU A 426 -15.13 25.37 4.96
C LEU A 426 -14.66 24.08 4.29
N ILE A 427 -15.02 22.93 4.85
CA ILE A 427 -14.66 21.60 4.33
C ILE A 427 -15.90 20.72 4.35
N GLU A 428 -16.20 20.08 3.23
CA GLU A 428 -17.36 19.21 3.03
C GLU A 428 -16.92 17.90 2.40
N VAL A 429 -17.44 16.78 2.91
CA VAL A 429 -17.14 15.45 2.38
C VAL A 429 -18.39 14.60 2.28
N SER A 430 -18.48 13.75 1.27
CA SER A 430 -19.56 12.75 1.15
C SER A 430 -19.23 11.41 1.79
N SER A 431 -17.96 11.18 2.13
CA SER A 431 -17.46 9.96 2.74
C SER A 431 -16.32 10.27 3.70
N GLY A 432 -16.18 9.47 4.76
CA GLY A 432 -15.09 9.64 5.72
C GLY A 432 -15.08 10.99 6.42
N SER A 433 -13.88 11.48 6.71
CA SER A 433 -13.65 12.77 7.35
C SER A 433 -12.41 13.45 6.80
N ALA A 434 -12.42 14.77 6.72
CA ALA A 434 -11.27 15.56 6.35
C ALA A 434 -10.97 16.66 7.38
N LYS A 435 -9.68 16.96 7.54
CA LYS A 435 -9.19 18.06 8.38
C LYS A 435 -7.78 18.42 7.96
N TYR A 436 -7.35 19.63 8.28
CA TYR A 436 -5.94 19.99 8.18
C TYR A 436 -5.10 19.22 9.21
N GLU A 437 -4.10 18.48 8.74
CA GLU A 437 -3.11 17.79 9.56
C GLU A 437 -1.76 18.51 9.43
N HIS A 438 -1.40 19.31 10.43
CA HIS A 438 -0.22 20.18 10.37
C HIS A 438 1.09 19.43 10.08
N HIS A 439 1.24 18.21 10.61
CA HIS A 439 2.41 17.38 10.34
C HIS A 439 2.54 16.96 8.87
N HIS A 440 1.44 16.87 8.13
CA HIS A 440 1.48 16.65 6.67
C HIS A 440 1.48 17.95 5.86
N ARG A 441 1.33 19.12 6.52
CA ARG A 441 1.10 20.42 5.86
C ARG A 441 -0.02 20.36 4.80
N ALA A 442 -1.03 19.55 5.06
CA ALA A 442 -2.07 19.20 4.10
C ALA A 442 -3.43 19.04 4.77
N ILE A 443 -4.50 19.25 4.00
CA ILE A 443 -5.80 18.68 4.35
C ILE A 443 -5.75 17.19 4.02
N VAL A 444 -6.06 16.35 5.01
CA VAL A 444 -6.06 14.91 4.84
C VAL A 444 -7.49 14.41 4.90
N TRP A 445 -7.96 13.88 3.79
CA TRP A 445 -9.27 13.25 3.65
C TRP A 445 -9.11 11.73 3.83
N ARG A 446 -9.62 11.22 4.95
CA ARG A 446 -9.51 9.82 5.35
C ARG A 446 -10.84 9.11 5.20
N MET A 447 -10.84 7.98 4.50
CA MET A 447 -11.98 7.08 4.33
C MET A 447 -11.54 5.66 4.73
N PRO A 448 -12.09 5.09 5.81
CA PRO A 448 -11.64 3.78 6.30
C PRO A 448 -11.83 2.65 5.30
N ARG A 449 -12.89 2.73 4.47
CA ARG A 449 -13.28 1.67 3.54
C ARG A 449 -14.05 2.26 2.37
N LEU A 450 -13.61 1.95 1.15
CA LEU A 450 -14.27 2.25 -0.11
C LEU A 450 -14.38 0.98 -0.98
N PRO A 451 -15.54 0.66 -1.55
CA PRO A 451 -16.83 1.31 -1.31
C PRO A 451 -17.34 0.98 0.11
N LYS A 452 -18.27 1.78 0.63
CA LYS A 452 -18.87 1.48 1.93
C LYS A 452 -19.69 0.19 1.86
N GLU A 453 -20.00 -0.40 3.01
CA GLU A 453 -20.92 -1.54 3.06
C GLU A 453 -22.27 -1.16 2.42
N GLY A 454 -22.76 -2.03 1.53
CA GLY A 454 -24.00 -1.79 0.78
C GLY A 454 -23.89 -0.81 -0.39
N GLN A 455 -22.70 -0.27 -0.69
CA GLN A 455 -22.49 0.57 -1.88
C GLN A 455 -22.07 -0.26 -3.09
N GLY A 456 -22.70 0.02 -4.24
CA GLY A 456 -22.35 -0.60 -5.50
C GLY A 456 -21.06 -0.06 -6.12
N SER A 457 -20.65 -0.72 -7.20
CA SER A 457 -19.64 -0.24 -8.14
C SER A 457 -20.01 1.13 -8.73
N TYR A 458 -19.00 1.85 -9.21
CA TYR A 458 -19.09 3.20 -9.77
C TYR A 458 -19.70 4.24 -8.83
N THR A 459 -19.54 4.05 -7.52
CA THR A 459 -19.93 5.07 -6.54
C THR A 459 -18.89 6.18 -6.50
N THR A 460 -19.36 7.43 -6.51
CA THR A 460 -18.50 8.61 -6.41
C THR A 460 -18.58 9.21 -5.01
N HIS A 461 -17.44 9.68 -4.51
CA HIS A 461 -17.34 10.46 -3.31
C HIS A 461 -16.65 11.78 -3.59
N SER A 462 -17.16 12.86 -3.00
CA SER A 462 -16.66 14.20 -3.20
C SER A 462 -16.07 14.77 -1.91
N PHE A 463 -15.00 15.51 -2.08
CA PHE A 463 -14.43 16.45 -1.13
C PHE A 463 -14.50 17.85 -1.73
N VAL A 464 -14.91 18.83 -0.93
CA VAL A 464 -14.86 20.25 -1.31
C VAL A 464 -14.33 21.07 -0.14
N CYS A 465 -13.38 21.95 -0.41
CA CYS A 465 -12.91 22.96 0.52
C CYS A 465 -13.05 24.35 -0.10
N ARG A 466 -13.67 25.29 0.62
CA ARG A 466 -13.95 26.64 0.14
C ARG A 466 -13.33 27.68 1.05
N LEU A 467 -12.43 28.49 0.53
CA LEU A 467 -11.83 29.63 1.22
C LEU A 467 -12.40 30.91 0.61
N ASN A 468 -12.82 31.83 1.47
CA ASN A 468 -13.19 33.19 1.10
C ASN A 468 -12.08 34.10 1.62
N LEU A 469 -11.15 34.46 0.73
CA LEU A 469 -10.02 35.30 1.05
C LEU A 469 -10.48 36.74 1.32
N THR A 470 -9.88 37.36 2.32
CA THR A 470 -9.98 38.80 2.61
C THR A 470 -8.90 39.57 1.85
N SER A 471 -8.98 40.91 1.87
CA SER A 471 -7.94 41.78 1.29
C SER A 471 -6.58 41.68 1.98
N TYR A 472 -6.53 41.13 3.20
CA TYR A 472 -5.28 40.92 3.96
C TYR A 472 -4.66 39.55 3.73
N ASP A 473 -5.40 38.63 3.07
CA ASP A 473 -4.97 37.26 2.92
C ASP A 473 -3.99 37.15 1.75
N GLN A 474 -2.77 36.68 2.03
CA GLN A 474 -1.74 36.55 1.01
C GLN A 474 -2.05 35.38 0.07
N MET A 475 -2.14 35.68 -1.22
CA MET A 475 -2.14 34.67 -2.27
C MET A 475 -0.73 34.09 -2.40
N PRO A 476 -0.55 32.76 -2.30
CA PRO A 476 0.75 32.14 -2.49
C PRO A 476 1.21 32.29 -3.94
N GLU A 477 2.53 32.34 -4.15
CA GLU A 477 3.12 32.40 -5.49
C GLU A 477 2.83 31.13 -6.31
N THR A 478 2.83 29.98 -5.64
CA THR A 478 2.59 28.67 -6.26
C THR A 478 1.60 27.85 -5.46
N LEU A 479 0.62 27.28 -6.16
CA LEU A 479 -0.27 26.28 -5.61
C LEU A 479 0.32 24.87 -5.77
N ALA A 480 -0.12 23.94 -4.91
CA ALA A 480 0.31 22.57 -4.98
C ALA A 480 -0.09 21.95 -6.33
N ARG A 481 0.89 21.43 -7.07
CA ARG A 481 0.65 20.80 -8.38
C ARG A 481 0.01 19.41 -8.28
N HIS A 482 0.24 18.71 -7.17
CA HIS A 482 -0.21 17.33 -7.01
C HIS A 482 -0.89 17.12 -5.66
N CYS A 483 -1.85 16.19 -5.61
CA CYS A 483 -2.32 15.56 -4.39
C CYS A 483 -1.78 14.13 -4.31
N PHE A 484 -1.72 13.58 -3.09
CA PHE A 484 -1.15 12.27 -2.83
C PHE A 484 -2.22 11.34 -2.28
N VAL A 485 -2.33 10.15 -2.85
CA VAL A 485 -3.33 9.14 -2.44
C VAL A 485 -2.60 7.91 -1.93
N GLU A 486 -2.97 7.42 -0.77
CA GLU A 486 -2.44 6.18 -0.19
C GLU A 486 -3.60 5.31 0.28
N PHE A 487 -3.56 4.02 -0.03
CA PHE A 487 -4.54 3.05 0.46
C PHE A 487 -4.00 1.62 0.36
N THR A 488 -4.70 0.69 1.00
CA THR A 488 -4.39 -0.73 0.89
C THR A 488 -5.60 -1.50 0.39
N MET A 489 -5.37 -2.66 -0.21
CA MET A 489 -6.42 -3.59 -0.60
C MET A 489 -6.07 -4.97 -0.08
N PRO A 490 -6.81 -5.50 0.92
CA PRO A 490 -6.55 -6.84 1.44
C PRO A 490 -6.99 -7.91 0.42
N ALA A 491 -6.37 -9.08 0.48
CA ALA A 491 -6.74 -10.26 -0.30
C ALA A 491 -6.76 -10.05 -1.82
N THR A 492 -5.93 -9.13 -2.32
CA THR A 492 -5.77 -8.85 -3.75
C THR A 492 -4.31 -8.71 -4.15
N ASN A 493 -4.08 -8.83 -5.45
CA ASN A 493 -2.83 -8.60 -6.16
C ASN A 493 -3.16 -7.71 -7.39
N VAL A 494 -2.28 -6.74 -7.65
CA VAL A 494 -2.31 -5.95 -8.90
C VAL A 494 -1.54 -6.70 -9.98
N SER A 495 -0.48 -7.38 -9.56
CA SER A 495 0.43 -8.19 -10.36
C SER A 495 -0.16 -9.51 -10.83
N HIS A 496 -1.27 -9.97 -10.26
CA HIS A 496 -1.80 -11.33 -10.41
C HIS A 496 -0.86 -12.44 -9.91
N THR A 497 0.12 -12.08 -9.07
CA THR A 497 1.01 -13.05 -8.44
C THR A 497 0.23 -14.03 -7.58
N THR A 498 0.44 -15.32 -7.84
CA THR A 498 -0.13 -16.39 -7.05
C THR A 498 0.96 -17.34 -6.58
N LEU A 499 0.99 -17.58 -5.26
CA LEU A 499 1.77 -18.65 -4.65
C LEU A 499 1.01 -19.96 -4.86
N ARG A 500 1.54 -20.83 -5.73
CA ARG A 500 0.86 -22.03 -6.23
C ARG A 500 1.14 -23.28 -5.40
N SER A 501 2.35 -23.41 -4.87
CA SER A 501 2.76 -24.58 -4.11
C SER A 501 3.80 -24.23 -3.06
N LEU A 502 3.82 -25.04 -2.00
CA LEU A 502 4.90 -25.04 -1.02
C LEU A 502 5.19 -26.49 -0.64
N ALA A 503 6.38 -26.99 -0.95
CA ALA A 503 6.84 -28.31 -0.54
C ALA A 503 7.94 -28.20 0.52
N VAL A 504 8.01 -29.18 1.42
CA VAL A 504 9.01 -29.26 2.48
C VAL A 504 9.63 -30.66 2.42
N SER A 505 10.96 -30.74 2.41
CA SER A 505 11.69 -31.98 2.10
C SER A 505 11.57 -33.08 3.16
N THR A 506 11.20 -32.75 4.39
CA THR A 506 11.18 -33.70 5.52
C THR A 506 9.93 -33.54 6.37
N GLY A 507 9.37 -34.68 6.82
CA GLY A 507 8.27 -34.73 7.78
C GLY A 507 6.89 -34.75 7.13
N ASP A 508 5.87 -34.59 7.97
CA ASP A 508 4.50 -34.37 7.51
C ASP A 508 4.40 -32.97 6.85
N PRO A 509 3.56 -32.79 5.81
CA PRO A 509 3.35 -31.49 5.21
C PRO A 509 2.94 -30.45 6.26
N PRO A 510 3.61 -29.27 6.32
CA PRO A 510 3.29 -28.26 7.32
C PRO A 510 1.91 -27.63 7.03
N GLU A 511 1.37 -26.94 8.02
CA GLU A 511 0.27 -26.02 7.76
C GLU A 511 0.75 -24.86 6.88
N LYS A 512 -0.09 -24.45 5.92
CA LYS A 512 0.25 -23.45 4.90
C LYS A 512 -0.73 -22.30 4.97
N TYR A 513 -0.22 -21.10 5.17
CA TYR A 513 -1.02 -19.88 5.17
C TYR A 513 -0.52 -18.94 4.10
N VAL A 514 -1.44 -18.44 3.27
CA VAL A 514 -1.11 -17.47 2.24
C VAL A 514 -1.97 -16.23 2.42
N ARG A 515 -1.32 -15.08 2.44
CA ARG A 515 -1.95 -13.76 2.46
C ARG A 515 -1.52 -12.96 1.24
N TYR A 516 -2.47 -12.21 0.70
CA TYR A 516 -2.22 -11.22 -0.35
C TYR A 516 -2.59 -9.83 0.17
N LEU A 517 -1.80 -8.83 -0.21
CA LEU A 517 -2.01 -7.44 0.12
C LEU A 517 -1.51 -6.57 -1.03
N ALA A 518 -2.30 -5.62 -1.50
CA ALA A 518 -1.82 -4.56 -2.38
C ALA A 518 -1.75 -3.23 -1.63
N ARG A 519 -0.66 -2.50 -1.81
CA ARG A 519 -0.41 -1.15 -1.33
C ARG A 519 -0.36 -0.22 -2.52
N HIS A 520 -1.11 0.86 -2.48
CA HIS A 520 -1.24 1.80 -3.57
C HIS A 520 -0.75 3.18 -3.13
N GLU A 521 0.12 3.79 -3.92
CA GLU A 521 0.55 5.19 -3.80
C GLU A 521 0.32 5.91 -5.12
N TYR A 522 -0.56 6.92 -5.14
CA TYR A 522 -0.78 7.75 -6.33
C TYR A 522 -0.26 9.16 -6.13
N ILE A 523 0.32 9.72 -7.19
CA ILE A 523 0.51 11.15 -7.38
C ILE A 523 -0.48 11.60 -8.44
N VAL A 524 -1.39 12.50 -8.08
CA VAL A 524 -2.46 12.96 -8.97
C VAL A 524 -2.27 14.44 -9.23
N GLU A 525 -2.11 14.82 -10.49
CA GLU A 525 -2.00 16.23 -10.88
C GLU A 525 -3.33 16.96 -10.66
N ILE A 526 -3.22 18.17 -10.09
CA ILE A 526 -4.36 19.01 -9.75
C ILE A 526 -4.69 19.91 -10.95
N ASP A 527 -5.97 19.93 -11.35
CA ASP A 527 -6.44 20.83 -12.41
C ASP A 527 -6.62 22.26 -11.86
N HIS A 528 -5.69 23.15 -12.19
CA HIS A 528 -5.77 24.55 -11.81
C HIS A 528 -6.62 25.34 -12.79
N THR A 529 -7.71 25.93 -12.30
CA THR A 529 -8.61 26.76 -13.09
C THR A 529 -8.72 28.16 -12.47
N SER A 530 -8.61 29.19 -13.29
CA SER A 530 -9.04 30.53 -12.89
C SER A 530 -10.50 30.69 -13.31
N GLY A 531 -11.37 31.16 -12.41
CA GLY A 531 -12.75 31.54 -12.79
C GLY A 531 -12.75 32.60 -13.89
N PRO A 532 -13.91 32.95 -14.47
CA PRO A 532 -14.00 34.01 -15.46
C PRO A 532 -13.68 35.36 -14.81
N GLY A 533 -12.40 35.70 -14.72
CA GLY A 533 -11.93 37.06 -14.56
C GLY A 533 -12.10 37.81 -15.88
N PRO A 534 -12.01 39.16 -15.86
CA PRO A 534 -12.19 40.00 -17.06
C PRO A 534 -11.31 39.61 -18.26
N ALA A 535 -10.24 38.83 -18.04
CA ALA A 535 -9.41 38.26 -19.10
C ALA A 535 -10.16 37.29 -20.04
N ALA A 536 -11.16 36.55 -19.58
CA ALA A 536 -11.89 35.60 -20.42
C ALA A 536 -12.82 36.30 -21.44
N TYR A 537 -13.37 37.47 -21.06
CA TYR A 537 -14.17 38.29 -21.98
C TYR A 537 -13.28 38.98 -23.01
N VAL A 538 -12.09 39.45 -22.59
CA VAL A 538 -11.09 40.08 -23.48
C VAL A 538 -10.48 39.07 -24.46
N ALA A 539 -10.26 37.82 -24.03
CA ALA A 539 -9.82 36.74 -24.91
C ALA A 539 -10.90 36.30 -25.91
N ALA A 540 -12.19 36.40 -25.53
CA ALA A 540 -13.31 36.09 -26.41
C ALA A 540 -13.67 37.23 -27.39
N THR A 541 -13.26 38.47 -27.11
CA THR A 541 -13.51 39.64 -27.98
C THR A 541 -12.28 40.11 -28.76
N ALA A 542 -11.12 39.47 -28.60
CA ALA A 542 -9.96 39.69 -29.44
C ALA A 542 -10.21 39.12 -30.84
N VAL A 543 -10.67 39.97 -31.76
CA VAL A 543 -10.74 39.66 -33.19
C VAL A 543 -9.31 39.44 -33.68
N GLU A 544 -9.00 38.23 -34.14
CA GLU A 544 -7.74 37.90 -34.80
C GLU A 544 -7.53 38.83 -36.00
N THR A 545 -6.62 39.79 -35.87
CA THR A 545 -6.11 40.53 -37.03
C THR A 545 -5.10 39.62 -37.71
N THR A 546 -5.57 38.85 -38.68
CA THR A 546 -4.74 38.02 -39.55
C THR A 546 -3.81 38.95 -40.32
N GLY A 547 -2.51 38.86 -40.03
CA GLY A 547 -1.48 39.54 -40.80
C GLY A 547 -1.51 39.06 -42.25
N GLN A 548 -1.72 39.99 -43.18
CA GLN A 548 -1.60 39.74 -44.61
C GLN A 548 -0.16 39.29 -44.94
N GLN A 549 -0.02 38.04 -45.35
CA GLN A 549 1.13 37.58 -46.13
C GLN A 549 1.02 38.19 -47.53
N LEU A 550 1.96 39.06 -47.86
CA LEU A 550 2.18 39.54 -49.23
C LEU A 550 2.83 38.42 -50.05
N THR A 551 2.09 37.87 -51.01
CA THR A 551 2.63 37.09 -52.13
C THR A 551 2.84 38.00 -53.35
N PRO A 552 3.89 37.79 -54.18
CA PRO A 552 4.13 38.61 -55.37
C PRO A 552 3.15 38.23 -56.50
N ALA A 553 2.71 39.24 -57.24
CA ALA A 553 1.78 39.13 -58.35
C ALA A 553 2.35 38.31 -59.52
N ALA A 554 1.54 37.38 -60.05
CA ALA A 554 1.76 36.73 -61.33
C ALA A 554 1.02 37.50 -62.44
N GLU A 555 1.71 37.70 -63.56
CA GLU A 555 1.25 38.38 -64.77
C GLU A 555 -0.01 37.73 -65.36
N GLN A 556 -0.97 38.56 -65.77
CA GLN A 556 -2.10 38.14 -66.59
C GLN A 556 -1.76 38.25 -68.09
N PRO A 557 -2.38 37.42 -68.95
CA PRO A 557 -2.07 37.36 -70.36
C PRO A 557 -2.73 38.49 -71.17
N GLU A 558 -2.05 38.89 -72.23
CA GLU A 558 -2.52 39.81 -73.27
C GLU A 558 -3.75 39.25 -73.99
N GLU A 559 -4.84 40.02 -74.01
CA GLU A 559 -5.88 39.91 -75.04
C GLU A 559 -5.76 41.10 -75.99
N SER A 560 -5.36 40.79 -77.21
CA SER A 560 -5.54 41.61 -78.38
C SER A 560 -7.03 41.66 -78.75
N ASP A 561 -7.57 42.87 -78.95
CA ASP A 561 -8.40 43.06 -80.13
C ASP A 561 -8.37 44.52 -80.62
N SER A 562 -8.13 44.60 -81.92
CA SER A 562 -8.28 45.74 -82.80
C SER A 562 -9.76 45.94 -83.07
N ASP A 563 -10.28 47.17 -82.97
CA ASP A 563 -10.85 47.86 -84.13
C ASP A 563 -11.41 49.27 -83.79
N SER A 564 -10.95 50.22 -84.62
CA SER A 564 -11.66 51.36 -85.25
C SER A 564 -12.31 52.44 -84.36
N ASP A 565 -11.68 53.62 -84.26
CA ASP A 565 -11.78 54.75 -85.22
C ASP A 565 -10.69 55.80 -84.97
#